data_AF-A0A4U5LZV1-F1
#
_entry.id   AF-A0A4U5LZV1-F1
#
_cell.length_a   1.000
_cell.length_b   1.000
_cell.length_c   1.000
_cell.angle_alpha   90.00
_cell.angle_beta   90.00
_cell.angle_gamma   90.00
#
_symmetry.space_group_name_H-M   'P 1'
#
loop_
_entity.id
_entity.type
_entity.pdbx_description
1 polymer ?
#
loop_
_entity_poly.entity_id
_entity_poly.type
_entity_poly.pdbx_seq_one_letter_code
_entity_poly.pdbx_strand_id
1 'polypeptide(L)'
;MTFYNMDGSGDYTKESAHPMHMHGLHFYVMKIGYPEYNEKGHISHSNRDIPCGPETAPCSNLSFTDPSWALGNVPGMVEHPPLRDTIVVPAGGYVVIRFRATNPGWWLSHCHAKYHAANGLMFAYRIGENHEIPSPPDGFPKDCGNYEPEEPF
;
A
#
# COMPACT_ATOMS: atom_id res chain seq x y z
N MET A 1 -4.41 7.73 3.86
CA MET A 1 -3.69 7.12 2.73
C MET A 1 -4.53 5.95 2.23
N THR A 2 -4.50 5.65 0.93
CA THR A 2 -5.27 4.55 0.34
C THR A 2 -4.32 3.64 -0.42
N PHE A 3 -4.34 2.35 -0.11
CA PHE A 3 -3.72 1.33 -0.94
C PHE A 3 -4.77 0.75 -1.87
N TYR A 4 -4.43 0.57 -3.14
CA TYR A 4 -5.31 -0.03 -4.13
C TYR A 4 -4.58 -1.18 -4.84
N ASN A 5 -5.34 -2.18 -5.25
CA ASN A 5 -4.87 -3.32 -6.00
C ASN A 5 -5.86 -3.55 -7.13
N MET A 6 -5.64 -2.80 -8.22
CA MET A 6 -6.44 -2.84 -9.42
C MET A 6 -5.47 -3.07 -10.58
N ASP A 7 -5.45 -4.24 -11.20
CA ASP A 7 -4.59 -4.48 -12.36
C ASP A 7 -5.09 -3.68 -13.56
N GLY A 8 -4.14 -3.25 -14.40
CA GLY A 8 -4.41 -2.66 -15.70
C GLY A 8 -4.62 -3.66 -16.83
N SER A 9 -4.56 -4.97 -16.57
CA SER A 9 -4.78 -6.01 -17.57
C SER A 9 -6.24 -6.44 -17.75
N GLY A 10 -7.13 -6.09 -16.80
CA GLY A 10 -8.53 -6.53 -16.80
C GLY A 10 -8.74 -8.02 -16.48
N ASP A 11 -7.68 -8.79 -16.21
CA ASP A 11 -7.74 -10.22 -15.88
C ASP A 11 -7.66 -10.47 -14.37
N TYR A 12 -8.80 -10.33 -13.69
CA TYR A 12 -8.95 -10.52 -12.24
C TYR A 12 -8.68 -11.96 -11.75
N THR A 13 -8.50 -12.93 -12.67
CA THR A 13 -8.18 -14.32 -12.30
C THR A 13 -6.70 -14.53 -11.97
N LYS A 14 -5.84 -13.58 -12.35
CA LYS A 14 -4.40 -13.60 -12.08
C LYS A 14 -3.98 -12.67 -10.95
N GLU A 15 -4.89 -11.83 -10.47
CA GLU A 15 -4.59 -10.88 -9.39
C GLU A 15 -4.49 -11.59 -8.04
N SER A 16 -3.34 -11.42 -7.39
CA SER A 16 -3.12 -11.87 -6.02
C SER A 16 -3.41 -10.74 -5.03
N ALA A 17 -3.87 -11.07 -3.83
CA ALA A 17 -3.97 -10.10 -2.76
C ALA A 17 -2.57 -9.70 -2.25
N HIS A 18 -2.39 -8.43 -1.88
CA HIS A 18 -1.09 -7.91 -1.43
C HIS A 18 -1.12 -7.56 0.07
N PRO A 19 -0.39 -8.28 0.93
CA PRO A 19 -0.22 -7.87 2.33
C PRO A 19 0.69 -6.64 2.39
N MET A 20 0.14 -5.44 2.57
CA MET A 20 0.92 -4.21 2.66
C MET A 20 1.33 -3.96 4.10
N HIS A 21 2.64 -3.83 4.33
CA HIS A 21 3.26 -3.54 5.62
C HIS A 21 3.90 -2.15 5.61
N MET A 22 3.77 -1.39 6.71
CA MET A 22 4.40 -0.08 6.89
C MET A 22 5.37 -0.07 8.07
N HIS A 23 6.60 0.37 7.82
CA HIS A 23 7.62 0.52 8.85
C HIS A 23 7.39 1.78 9.68
N GLY A 24 7.94 1.83 10.91
CA GLY A 24 8.04 3.05 11.72
C GLY A 24 6.75 3.50 12.43
N LEU A 25 5.59 2.93 12.10
CA LEU A 25 4.31 3.29 12.70
C LEU A 25 3.28 2.18 12.61
N HIS A 26 2.20 2.33 13.36
CA HIS A 26 0.96 1.58 13.17
C HIS A 26 -0.10 2.48 12.54
N PHE A 27 -1.04 1.89 11.82
CA PHE A 27 -2.17 2.55 11.20
C PHE A 27 -3.49 1.92 11.59
N TYR A 28 -4.54 2.74 11.58
CA TYR A 28 -5.92 2.31 11.70
C TYR A 28 -6.44 1.90 10.32
N VAL A 29 -7.04 0.72 10.24
CA VAL A 29 -7.74 0.25 9.01
C VAL A 29 -9.14 0.84 9.00
N MET A 30 -9.33 1.90 8.22
CA MET A 30 -10.56 2.69 8.24
C MET A 30 -11.66 2.07 7.36
N LYS A 31 -11.28 1.48 6.22
CA LYS A 31 -12.22 0.87 5.27
C LYS A 31 -11.49 -0.14 4.40
N ILE A 32 -12.18 -1.21 4.06
CA ILE A 32 -11.78 -2.13 2.98
C ILE A 32 -12.88 -2.09 1.93
N GLY A 33 -12.51 -1.73 0.71
CA GLY A 33 -13.38 -1.85 -0.47
C GLY A 33 -13.06 -3.16 -1.18
N TYR A 34 -13.97 -4.12 -1.05
CA TYR A 34 -13.84 -5.42 -1.70
C TYR A 34 -14.28 -5.37 -3.17
N PRO A 35 -13.76 -6.25 -4.03
CA PRO A 35 -14.31 -6.47 -5.36
C PRO A 35 -15.70 -7.13 -5.28
N GLU A 36 -16.35 -7.27 -6.44
CA GLU A 36 -17.55 -8.08 -6.56
C GLU A 36 -17.19 -9.54 -6.84
N TYR A 37 -17.92 -10.45 -6.18
CA TYR A 37 -17.75 -11.89 -6.36
C TYR A 37 -19.01 -12.50 -6.99
N ASN A 38 -18.81 -13.45 -7.91
CA ASN A 38 -19.91 -14.26 -8.43
C ASN A 38 -20.29 -15.39 -7.46
N GLU A 39 -21.34 -16.16 -7.79
CA GLU A 39 -21.83 -17.29 -6.97
C GLU A 39 -20.78 -18.39 -6.72
N LYS A 40 -19.71 -18.44 -7.52
CA LYS A 40 -18.59 -19.37 -7.37
C LYS A 40 -17.45 -18.81 -6.52
N GLY A 41 -17.58 -17.58 -6.03
CA GLY A 41 -16.55 -16.88 -5.25
C GLY A 41 -15.39 -16.32 -6.08
N HIS A 42 -15.52 -16.29 -7.41
CA HIS A 42 -14.51 -15.65 -8.26
C HIS A 42 -14.81 -14.16 -8.38
N ILE A 43 -13.77 -13.33 -8.50
CA ILE A 43 -13.92 -11.90 -8.77
C ILE A 43 -14.60 -11.72 -10.12
N SER A 44 -15.75 -11.05 -10.13
CA SER A 44 -16.46 -10.68 -11.36
C SER A 44 -16.07 -9.28 -11.84
N HIS A 45 -15.88 -8.34 -10.91
CA HIS A 45 -15.50 -6.97 -11.20
C HIS A 45 -14.66 -6.39 -10.06
N SER A 46 -13.73 -5.49 -10.39
CA SER A 46 -13.10 -4.63 -9.39
C SER A 46 -14.12 -3.77 -8.65
N ASN A 47 -13.73 -3.31 -7.48
CA ASN A 47 -14.52 -2.42 -6.66
C ASN A 47 -14.86 -1.14 -7.44
N ARG A 48 -16.13 -0.75 -7.42
CA ARG A 48 -16.66 0.38 -8.21
C ARG A 48 -16.34 1.76 -7.63
N ASP A 49 -15.80 1.85 -6.41
CA ASP A 49 -15.43 3.14 -5.81
C ASP A 49 -14.21 3.74 -6.52
N ILE A 50 -13.33 2.90 -7.08
CA ILE A 50 -12.14 3.30 -7.83
C ILE A 50 -12.19 2.55 -9.17
N PRO A 51 -12.82 3.12 -10.20
CA PRO A 51 -13.03 2.43 -11.45
C PRO A 51 -11.71 2.39 -12.23
N CYS A 52 -11.36 1.22 -12.73
CA CYS A 52 -10.45 1.14 -13.88
C CYS A 52 -11.18 1.64 -15.13
N GLY A 53 -10.42 2.11 -16.12
CA GLY A 53 -10.97 2.39 -17.45
C GLY A 53 -11.60 1.15 -18.10
N PRO A 54 -12.00 1.21 -19.39
CA PRO A 54 -12.47 0.00 -20.10
C PRO A 54 -11.46 -1.14 -19.94
N GLU A 55 -11.92 -2.40 -19.94
CA GLU A 55 -11.12 -3.62 -19.67
C GLU A 55 -9.82 -3.72 -20.50
N THR A 56 -9.76 -3.01 -21.62
CA THR A 56 -8.62 -2.98 -22.55
C THR A 56 -7.58 -1.89 -22.26
N ALA A 57 -7.84 -0.99 -21.30
CA ALA A 57 -6.98 0.13 -20.97
C ALA A 57 -6.23 -0.09 -19.64
N PRO A 58 -4.93 0.26 -19.57
CA PRO A 58 -4.17 0.14 -18.34
C PRO A 58 -4.78 0.99 -17.23
N CYS A 59 -4.99 0.35 -16.08
CA CYS A 59 -5.55 0.92 -14.85
C CYS A 59 -4.50 1.75 -14.10
N SER A 60 -4.02 2.82 -14.73
CA SER A 60 -2.88 3.62 -14.25
C SER A 60 -3.26 4.99 -13.67
N ASN A 61 -4.42 5.54 -14.02
CA ASN A 61 -4.88 6.85 -13.56
C ASN A 61 -6.07 6.72 -12.59
N LEU A 62 -5.79 6.13 -11.43
CA LEU A 62 -6.80 5.75 -10.46
C LEU A 62 -7.28 6.93 -9.63
N SER A 63 -8.59 7.16 -9.65
CA SER A 63 -9.29 8.13 -8.80
C SER A 63 -10.55 7.49 -8.25
N PHE A 64 -11.03 8.00 -7.13
CA PHE A 64 -12.39 7.69 -6.70
C PHE A 64 -13.41 8.15 -7.76
N THR A 65 -14.50 7.39 -7.90
CA THR A 65 -15.66 7.75 -8.77
C THR A 65 -16.24 9.10 -8.39
N ASP A 66 -16.33 9.38 -7.09
CA ASP A 66 -16.72 10.68 -6.56
C ASP A 66 -15.47 11.44 -6.09
N PRO A 67 -15.10 12.54 -6.78
CA PRO A 67 -13.94 13.35 -6.39
C PRO A 67 -14.02 13.92 -4.98
N SER A 68 -15.22 14.06 -4.40
CA SER A 68 -15.39 14.57 -3.03
C SER A 68 -14.84 13.61 -1.98
N TRP A 69 -14.69 12.32 -2.31
CA TRP A 69 -14.13 11.30 -1.41
C TRP A 69 -12.62 11.37 -1.28
N ALA A 70 -11.96 12.11 -2.18
CA ALA A 70 -10.53 12.38 -2.07
C ALA A 70 -10.19 13.05 -0.73
N LEU A 71 -8.90 13.01 -0.37
CA LEU A 71 -8.38 13.61 0.87
C LEU A 71 -8.97 13.04 2.18
N GLY A 72 -9.53 11.82 2.13
CA GLY A 72 -9.94 11.09 3.33
C GLY A 72 -11.43 11.17 3.67
N ASN A 73 -12.28 11.60 2.73
CA ASN A 73 -13.73 11.67 2.87
C ASN A 73 -14.48 10.46 2.30
N VAL A 74 -13.78 9.32 2.14
CA VAL A 74 -14.38 8.09 1.61
C VAL A 74 -15.51 7.62 2.55
N PRO A 75 -16.73 7.37 2.04
CA PRO A 75 -17.87 7.00 2.88
C PRO A 75 -17.74 5.60 3.46
N GLY A 76 -18.37 5.37 4.61
CA GLY A 76 -18.42 4.05 5.26
C GLY A 76 -17.08 3.63 5.88
N MET A 77 -16.33 4.59 6.43
CA MET A 77 -15.23 4.27 7.36
C MET A 77 -15.79 3.75 8.67
N VAL A 78 -15.09 2.80 9.29
CA VAL A 78 -15.47 2.24 10.60
C VAL A 78 -15.13 3.22 11.73
N GLU A 79 -15.99 3.30 12.74
CA GLU A 79 -15.80 4.19 13.90
C GLU A 79 -14.73 3.68 14.88
N HIS A 80 -14.63 2.35 15.02
CA HIS A 80 -13.67 1.68 15.89
C HIS A 80 -12.70 0.82 15.07
N PRO A 81 -11.79 1.43 14.30
CA PRO A 81 -10.88 0.71 13.43
C PRO A 81 -9.81 -0.05 14.23
N PRO A 82 -9.39 -1.25 13.76
CA PRO A 82 -8.27 -1.94 14.36
C PRO A 82 -6.95 -1.23 14.05
N LEU A 83 -6.04 -1.20 15.03
CA LEU A 83 -4.67 -0.72 14.88
C LEU A 83 -3.76 -1.87 14.43
N ARG A 84 -3.05 -1.71 13.32
CA ARG A 84 -2.19 -2.72 12.69
C ARG A 84 -0.96 -2.08 12.07
N ASP A 85 0.05 -2.89 11.74
CA ASP A 85 1.20 -2.50 10.91
C ASP A 85 1.13 -3.11 9.48
N THR A 86 0.23 -4.07 9.28
CA THR A 86 0.10 -4.87 8.06
C THR A 86 -1.37 -5.14 7.78
N ILE A 87 -1.77 -5.05 6.51
CA ILE A 87 -3.13 -5.36 6.07
C ILE A 87 -3.11 -5.96 4.66
N VAL A 88 -3.98 -6.93 4.40
CA VAL A 88 -4.16 -7.49 3.06
C VAL A 88 -5.02 -6.55 2.23
N VAL A 89 -4.46 -6.07 1.12
CA VAL A 89 -5.20 -5.35 0.08
C VAL A 89 -5.78 -6.39 -0.88
N PRO A 90 -7.12 -6.57 -0.93
CA PRO A 90 -7.74 -7.57 -1.78
C PRO A 90 -7.49 -7.27 -3.26
N ALA A 91 -7.36 -8.30 -4.10
CA ALA A 91 -7.41 -8.18 -5.55
C ALA A 91 -8.70 -7.46 -5.98
N GLY A 92 -8.62 -6.61 -7.00
CA GLY A 92 -9.70 -5.74 -7.47
C GLY A 92 -10.26 -4.80 -6.40
N GLY A 93 -9.50 -4.44 -5.36
CA GLY A 93 -10.00 -3.70 -4.21
C GLY A 93 -9.05 -2.65 -3.66
N TYR A 94 -9.40 -2.09 -2.51
CA TYR A 94 -8.61 -1.07 -1.85
C TYR A 94 -8.75 -1.10 -0.33
N VAL A 95 -7.81 -0.46 0.35
CA VAL A 95 -7.82 -0.25 1.81
C VAL A 95 -7.52 1.21 2.11
N VAL A 96 -8.39 1.86 2.89
CA VAL A 96 -8.12 3.19 3.45
C VAL A 96 -7.53 3.03 4.83
N ILE A 97 -6.36 3.63 5.03
CA ILE A 97 -5.67 3.67 6.31
C ILE A 97 -5.50 5.10 6.82
N ARG A 98 -5.43 5.22 8.14
CA ARG A 98 -5.10 6.46 8.84
C ARG A 98 -3.98 6.22 9.84
N PHE A 99 -2.94 7.05 9.79
CA PHE A 99 -1.85 7.03 10.76
C PHE A 99 -1.52 8.44 11.22
N ARG A 100 -0.83 8.55 12.35
CA ARG A 100 -0.27 9.81 12.84
C ARG A 100 1.22 9.83 12.51
N ALA A 101 1.66 10.86 11.80
CA ALA A 101 3.05 11.01 11.36
C ALA A 101 3.91 11.56 12.51
N THR A 102 4.17 10.74 13.53
CA THR A 102 4.83 11.16 14.79
C THR A 102 6.21 10.56 15.00
N ASN A 103 6.76 9.85 14.01
CA ASN A 103 8.06 9.21 14.09
C ASN A 103 8.96 9.70 12.95
N PRO A 104 9.73 10.80 13.13
CA PRO A 104 10.59 11.35 12.10
C PRO A 104 11.58 10.34 11.55
N GLY A 105 11.65 10.23 10.23
CA GLY A 105 12.51 9.26 9.55
C GLY A 105 12.08 8.96 8.11
N TRP A 106 12.91 8.17 7.43
CA TRP A 106 12.54 7.51 6.17
C TRP A 106 12.05 6.10 6.47
N TRP A 107 10.86 5.78 5.99
CA TRP A 107 10.19 4.51 6.26
C TRP A 107 9.79 3.84 4.95
N LEU A 108 9.86 2.51 4.93
CA LEU A 108 9.39 1.71 3.81
C LEU A 108 7.95 1.27 4.04
N SER A 109 7.19 1.25 2.95
CA SER A 109 5.92 0.56 2.85
C SER A 109 5.99 -0.40 1.68
N HIS A 110 5.70 -1.68 1.88
CA HIS A 110 5.93 -2.70 0.87
C HIS A 110 4.97 -3.87 0.99
N CYS A 111 4.85 -4.65 -0.10
CA CYS A 111 4.20 -5.95 -0.01
C CYS A 111 5.05 -6.87 0.89
N HIS A 112 4.44 -7.55 1.84
CA HIS A 112 5.07 -8.49 2.75
C HIS A 112 5.16 -9.91 2.16
N ALA A 113 4.94 -10.03 0.84
CA ALA A 113 5.33 -11.19 0.05
C ALA A 113 6.71 -10.92 -0.57
N LYS A 114 7.72 -11.69 -0.17
CA LYS A 114 9.13 -11.46 -0.53
C LYS A 114 9.35 -11.27 -2.03
N TYR A 115 8.67 -12.07 -2.86
CA TYR A 115 8.78 -11.98 -4.32
C TYR A 115 8.24 -10.64 -4.86
N HIS A 116 7.05 -10.20 -4.43
CA HIS A 116 6.49 -8.93 -4.88
C HIS A 116 7.30 -7.73 -4.37
N ALA A 117 7.80 -7.78 -3.13
CA ALA A 117 8.69 -6.76 -2.60
C ALA A 117 9.97 -6.64 -3.45
N ALA A 118 10.64 -7.77 -3.73
CA ALA A 118 11.86 -7.80 -4.51
C ALA A 118 11.67 -7.33 -5.97
N ASN A 119 10.46 -7.49 -6.53
CA ASN A 119 10.10 -6.99 -7.85
C ASN A 119 9.61 -5.52 -7.85
N GLY A 120 9.77 -4.80 -6.73
CA GLY A 120 9.56 -3.36 -6.69
C GLY A 120 8.20 -2.89 -6.16
N LEU A 121 7.36 -3.78 -5.61
CA LEU A 121 6.11 -3.37 -4.94
C LEU A 121 6.42 -2.78 -3.56
N MET A 122 6.97 -1.56 -3.57
CA MET A 122 7.35 -0.79 -2.41
C MET A 122 7.39 0.71 -2.71
N PHE A 123 7.28 1.52 -1.67
CA PHE A 123 7.61 2.94 -1.71
C PHE A 123 8.24 3.38 -0.39
N ALA A 124 9.03 4.45 -0.43
CA ALA A 124 9.56 5.11 0.75
C ALA A 124 8.76 6.38 1.03
N TYR A 125 8.60 6.72 2.32
CA TYR A 125 7.97 7.97 2.74
C TYR A 125 8.76 8.60 3.88
N ARG A 126 8.76 9.93 3.92
CA ARG A 126 9.45 10.74 4.93
C ARG A 126 8.45 11.28 5.93
N ILE A 127 8.75 11.14 7.21
CA ILE A 127 8.08 11.87 8.30
C ILE A 127 9.06 12.88 8.86
N GLY A 128 8.61 14.13 9.02
CA GLY A 128 9.41 15.23 9.55
C GLY A 128 10.42 15.82 8.55
N GLU A 129 11.15 16.82 9.02
CA GLU A 129 12.25 17.51 8.36
C GLU A 129 13.60 16.91 8.75
N ASN A 130 14.64 17.22 7.98
CA ASN A 130 15.98 16.62 8.17
C ASN A 130 16.56 16.83 9.57
N HIS A 131 16.22 17.92 10.26
CA HIS A 131 16.70 18.21 11.62
C HIS A 131 15.94 17.46 12.72
N GLU A 132 14.77 16.89 12.39
CA GLU A 132 13.97 16.06 13.30
C GLU A 132 14.38 14.58 13.20
N ILE A 133 15.03 14.19 12.10
CA ILE A 133 15.48 12.81 11.86
C ILE A 133 16.77 12.55 12.65
N PRO A 134 16.81 11.50 13.51
CA PRO A 134 18.02 11.16 14.25
C PRO A 134 19.20 10.90 13.32
N SER A 135 20.37 11.42 13.67
CA SER A 135 21.60 11.05 12.97
C SER A 135 21.89 9.56 13.15
N PRO A 136 22.44 8.88 12.12
CA PRO A 136 22.88 7.51 12.27
C PRO A 136 23.86 7.36 13.45
N PRO A 137 23.83 6.22 14.18
CA PRO A 137 24.80 5.93 15.24
C PRO A 137 26.25 6.06 14.76
N ASP A 138 27.19 6.32 15.67
CA ASP A 138 28.60 6.62 15.31
C ASP A 138 29.27 5.56 14.42
N GLY A 139 28.93 4.28 14.63
CA GLY A 139 29.45 3.12 13.87
C GLY A 139 28.60 2.71 12.67
N PHE A 140 27.55 3.45 12.32
CA PHE A 140 26.79 3.20 11.11
C PHE A 140 27.66 3.51 9.87
N PRO A 141 27.71 2.64 8.85
CA PRO A 141 28.46 2.91 7.63
C PRO A 141 28.10 4.27 7.03
N LYS A 142 29.10 5.12 6.84
CA LYS A 142 28.94 6.51 6.32
C LYS A 142 29.35 6.62 4.86
N ASP A 143 29.93 5.55 4.33
CA ASP A 143 30.27 5.40 2.94
C ASP A 143 29.03 5.03 2.12
N CYS A 144 28.75 5.83 1.11
CA CYS A 144 27.78 5.45 0.08
C CYS A 144 28.47 4.43 -0.85
N GLY A 145 27.94 3.22 -0.95
CA GLY A 145 28.50 2.16 -1.79
C GLY A 145 27.63 0.90 -1.79
N ASN A 146 28.04 -0.09 -2.58
CA ASN A 146 27.47 -1.43 -2.47
C ASN A 146 28.10 -2.12 -1.25
N TYR A 147 27.28 -2.74 -0.40
CA TYR A 147 27.82 -3.66 0.61
C TYR A 147 28.31 -4.92 -0.12
N GLU A 148 29.63 -5.09 -0.18
CA GLU A 148 30.25 -6.35 -0.59
C GLU A 148 30.49 -7.20 0.66
N PRO A 149 29.80 -8.36 0.81
CA PRO A 149 30.08 -9.24 1.93
C PRO A 149 31.53 -9.73 1.88
N GLU A 150 32.17 -9.88 3.04
CA GLU A 150 33.57 -10.33 3.14
C GLU A 150 33.80 -11.72 2.50
N GLU A 151 32.75 -12.55 2.45
CA GLU A 151 32.76 -13.88 1.84
C GLU A 151 31.68 -13.97 0.75
N PRO A 152 32.00 -14.47 -0.46
CA PRO A 152 31.01 -14.71 -1.50
C PRO A 152 30.11 -15.91 -1.14
N PHE A 153 28.82 -15.80 -1.48
CA PHE A 153 27.82 -16.88 -1.32
C PHE A 153 28.10 -18.10 -2.20
#